data_AF-A0A8T5EM68-F1
#
_entry.id   AF-A0A8T5EM68-F1
#
_cell.length_a   1.000
_cell.length_b   1.000
_cell.length_c   1.000
_cell.angle_alpha   90.00
_cell.angle_beta   90.00
_cell.angle_gamma   90.00
#
_symmetry.space_group_name_H-M   'P 1'
#
loop_
_entity.id
_entity.type
_entity.pdbx_description
1 polymer ?
#
loop_
_entity_poly.entity_id
_entity_poly.type
_entity_poly.pdbx_seq_one_letter_code
_entity_poly.pdbx_strand_id
1 'polypeptide(L)'
;MKLDDGHVYILNDVDDITGKSDYYKIGMVSKERTVEDRIQRDHQVGNPRLIVDIHSFHSEAPFLVERHLHKHFAGFRVRREWFRLTD
;
A
#
# COMPACT_ATOMS: atom_id res chain seq x y z
N MET A 1 -15.77 -2.11 -17.73
CA MET A 1 -14.95 -1.70 -16.57
C MET A 1 -15.78 -2.00 -15.34
N LYS A 2 -15.30 -2.87 -14.45
CA LYS A 2 -16.06 -3.28 -13.27
C LYS A 2 -15.65 -2.37 -12.11
N LEU A 3 -16.63 -1.68 -11.54
CA LEU A 3 -16.48 -0.97 -10.27
C LEU A 3 -16.83 -2.01 -9.21
N ASP A 4 -15.86 -2.34 -8.38
CA ASP A 4 -15.98 -3.33 -7.30
C ASP A 4 -15.47 -2.66 -6.04
N ASP A 5 -16.28 -2.62 -4.99
CA ASP A 5 -15.90 -2.00 -3.73
C ASP A 5 -14.64 -2.63 -3.11
N GLY A 6 -13.96 -1.84 -2.30
CA GLY A 6 -12.80 -2.28 -1.54
C GLY A 6 -12.09 -1.13 -0.86
N HIS A 7 -10.80 -1.32 -0.59
CA HIS A 7 -9.97 -0.30 0.05
C HIS A 7 -8.68 -0.07 -0.73
N VAL A 8 -8.27 1.19 -0.78
CA VAL A 8 -6.91 1.57 -1.15
C VAL A 8 -6.12 1.78 0.14
N TYR A 9 -4.85 1.37 0.13
CA TYR A 9 -3.96 1.51 1.28
C TYR A 9 -2.62 2.12 0.89
N ILE A 10 -2.00 2.76 1.88
CA ILE A 10 -0.63 3.25 1.88
C ILE A 10 0.06 2.62 3.09
N LEU A 11 1.02 1.73 2.83
CA LEU A 11 1.81 1.07 3.87
C LEU A 11 3.21 1.69 3.94
N ASN A 12 3.85 1.53 5.09
CA ASN A 12 5.28 1.81 5.27
C ASN A 12 5.97 0.59 5.89
N ASP A 13 7.27 0.46 5.68
CA ASP A 13 8.11 -0.48 6.40
C ASP A 13 8.89 0.22 7.51
N VAL A 14 8.84 -0.35 8.70
CA VAL A 14 9.55 0.10 9.89
C VAL A 14 10.63 -0.90 10.21
N ASP A 15 11.86 -0.40 10.27
CA ASP A 15 13.04 -1.15 10.65
C ASP A 15 13.31 -0.94 12.15
N ASP A 16 13.58 -2.00 12.90
CA ASP A 16 13.73 -1.91 14.36
C ASP A 16 14.96 -1.08 14.80
N ILE A 17 15.93 -0.89 13.91
CA ILE A 17 17.16 -0.13 14.18
C ILE A 17 17.03 1.30 13.66
N THR A 18 16.54 1.47 12.44
CA THR A 18 16.53 2.76 11.73
C THR A 18 15.19 3.49 11.74
N GLY A 19 14.11 2.83 12.16
CA GLY A 19 12.77 3.38 12.23
C GLY A 19 12.01 3.33 10.90
N LYS A 20 11.05 4.24 10.73
CA LYS A 20 10.24 4.34 9.51
C LYS A 20 11.12 4.70 8.31
N SER A 21 10.92 4.02 7.19
CA SER A 21 11.58 4.38 5.93
C SER A 21 10.89 5.54 5.22
N ASP A 22 11.56 6.15 4.23
CA ASP A 22 10.94 7.08 3.27
C ASP A 22 10.12 6.34 2.18
N TYR A 23 9.96 5.01 2.28
CA TYR A 23 9.33 4.19 1.26
C TYR A 23 7.91 3.81 1.65
N TYR A 24 6.99 4.11 0.73
CA TYR A 24 5.57 3.87 0.90
C TYR A 24 5.05 2.96 -0.20
N LYS A 25 4.24 1.98 0.19
CA LYS A 25 3.61 1.05 -0.72
C LYS A 25 2.17 1.46 -0.97
N ILE A 26 1.80 1.68 -2.22
CA ILE A 26 0.42 1.95 -2.61
C ILE A 26 -0.18 0.66 -3.17
N GLY A 27 -1.32 0.23 -2.63
CA GLY A 27 -2.02 -0.94 -3.13
C GLY A 27 -3.51 -0.93 -2.79
N MET A 28 -4.18 -2.03 -3.08
CA MET A 28 -5.60 -2.19 -2.79
C MET A 28 -5.98 -3.60 -2.35
N VAL A 29 -7.14 -3.71 -1.74
CA VAL A 29 -7.88 -4.95 -1.49
C VAL A 29 -9.29 -4.82 -2.02
N SER A 30 -9.86 -5.91 -2.51
CA SER A 30 -11.29 -5.98 -2.81
C SER A 30 -12.11 -6.17 -1.53
N LYS A 31 -13.43 -6.00 -1.59
CA LYS A 31 -14.36 -6.13 -0.45
C LYS A 31 -14.28 -7.46 0.30
N GLU A 32 -13.76 -8.52 -0.32
CA GLU A 32 -13.63 -9.84 0.31
C GLU A 32 -12.47 -9.91 1.32
N ARG A 33 -11.67 -8.85 1.45
CA ARG A 33 -10.45 -8.86 2.26
C ARG A 33 -10.19 -7.53 2.94
N THR A 34 -9.66 -7.61 4.15
CA THR A 34 -9.23 -6.42 4.91
C THR A 34 -7.79 -6.03 4.55
N VAL A 35 -7.43 -4.76 4.82
CA VAL A 35 -6.04 -4.30 4.69
C VAL A 35 -5.13 -5.05 5.68
N GLU A 36 -5.61 -5.30 6.89
CA GLU A 36 -4.89 -6.11 7.90
C GLU A 36 -4.60 -7.53 7.38
N ASP A 37 -5.57 -8.23 6.80
CA ASP A 37 -5.34 -9.55 6.21
C ASP A 37 -4.27 -9.50 5.13
N ARG A 38 -4.25 -8.45 4.30
CA ARG A 38 -3.25 -8.27 3.24
C ARG A 38 -1.86 -8.02 3.81
N ILE A 39 -1.76 -7.24 4.89
CA ILE A 39 -0.50 -7.03 5.60
C ILE A 39 0.01 -8.36 6.16
N GLN A 40 -0.82 -9.04 6.98
CA GLN A 40 -0.39 -10.21 7.75
C GLN A 40 -0.05 -11.42 6.87
N ARG A 41 -0.78 -11.64 5.77
CA ARG A 41 -0.60 -12.85 4.96
C ARG A 41 0.25 -12.68 3.69
N ASP A 42 0.42 -11.46 3.17
CA ASP A 42 1.20 -11.24 1.93
C ASP A 42 2.44 -10.37 2.12
N HIS A 43 2.36 -9.32 2.94
CA HIS A 43 3.44 -8.32 3.02
C HIS A 43 4.38 -8.52 4.21
N GLN A 44 3.86 -9.06 5.31
CA GLN A 44 4.64 -9.30 6.54
C GLN A 44 5.36 -10.66 6.53
N VAL A 45 4.78 -11.67 5.87
CA VAL A 45 5.33 -13.05 5.89
C VAL A 45 6.73 -13.06 5.28
N GLY A 46 7.74 -13.40 6.11
CA GLY A 46 9.14 -13.43 5.69
C GLY A 46 9.80 -12.06 5.51
N ASN A 47 9.09 -10.97 5.81
CA ASN A 47 9.65 -9.63 5.81
C ASN A 47 10.25 -9.33 7.19
N PRO A 48 11.57 -9.03 7.29
CA PRO A 48 12.20 -8.70 8.56
C PRO A 48 11.79 -7.34 9.11
N ARG A 49 11.18 -6.47 8.29
CA ARG A 49 10.67 -5.16 8.71
C ARG A 49 9.18 -5.24 9.04
N LEU A 50 8.74 -4.45 10.00
CA LEU A 50 7.33 -4.34 10.36
C LEU A 50 6.59 -3.53 9.30
N ILE A 51 5.57 -4.11 8.70
CA ILE A 51 4.68 -3.44 7.75
C ILE A 51 3.51 -2.83 8.51
N VAL A 52 3.35 -1.52 8.40
CA VAL A 52 2.29 -0.76 9.08
C VAL A 52 1.37 -0.08 8.08
N ASP A 53 0.07 -0.06 8.39
CA ASP A 53 -0.90 0.76 7.66
C ASP A 53 -0.76 2.22 8.10
N ILE A 54 -0.31 3.08 7.18
CA ILE A 54 -0.20 4.52 7.42
C ILE A 54 -1.54 5.19 7.15
N HIS A 55 -2.21 4.76 6.08
CA HIS A 55 -3.51 5.27 5.70
C HIS A 55 -4.22 4.27 4.79
N SER A 56 -5.48 3.99 5.10
CA SER A 56 -6.37 3.24 4.22
C SER A 56 -7.74 3.89 4.18
N PHE A 57 -8.41 3.77 3.04
CA PHE A 57 -9.74 4.34 2.83
C PHE A 57 -10.58 3.47 1.90
N HIS A 58 -11.89 3.47 2.16
CA HIS A 58 -12.87 2.80 1.31
C HIS A 58 -12.99 3.49 -0.05
N SER A 59 -13.17 2.70 -1.11
CA SER A 59 -13.45 3.19 -2.45
C SER A 59 -14.40 2.25 -3.17
N GLU A 60 -15.35 2.82 -3.92
CA GLU A 60 -16.22 2.08 -4.85
C GLU A 60 -15.46 1.62 -6.12
N ALA A 61 -14.22 2.11 -6.29
CA ALA A 61 -13.39 1.86 -7.47
C ALA A 61 -11.90 1.76 -7.13
N PRO A 62 -11.51 0.93 -6.14
CA PRO A 62 -10.16 0.89 -5.58
C PRO A 62 -9.10 0.56 -6.63
N PHE A 63 -9.41 -0.30 -7.61
CA PHE A 63 -8.52 -0.59 -8.74
C PHE A 63 -8.21 0.66 -9.59
N LEU A 64 -9.20 1.51 -9.87
CA LEU A 64 -8.99 2.71 -10.67
C LEU A 64 -8.23 3.77 -9.88
N VAL A 65 -8.53 3.91 -8.59
CA VAL A 65 -7.84 4.84 -7.69
C VAL A 65 -6.38 4.43 -7.51
N GLU A 66 -6.11 3.16 -7.18
CA GLU A 66 -4.75 2.62 -7.04
C GLU A 66 -3.94 2.82 -8.31
N ARG A 67 -4.51 2.48 -9.47
CA ARG A 67 -3.86 2.66 -10.77
C ARG A 67 -3.60 4.13 -11.08
N HIS A 68 -4.50 5.03 -10.70
CA HIS A 68 -4.30 6.48 -10.86
C HIS A 68 -3.15 6.96 -9.98
N LEU A 69 -3.12 6.59 -8.69
CA LEU A 69 -2.04 6.95 -7.77
C LEU A 69 -0.68 6.43 -8.24
N HIS A 70 -0.64 5.19 -8.73
CA HIS A 70 0.58 4.61 -9.29
C HIS A 70 1.13 5.38 -10.49
N LYS A 71 0.25 5.92 -11.34
CA LYS A 71 0.64 6.76 -12.48
C LYS A 71 1.02 8.16 -12.02
N HIS A 72 0.26 8.73 -11.10
CA HIS A 72 0.50 10.06 -10.55
C HIS A 72 1.88 10.14 -9.89
N PHE A 73 2.22 9.15 -9.07
CA PHE A 73 3.53 9.06 -8.40
C PHE A 73 4.57 8.25 -9.17
N ALA A 74 4.39 8.00 -10.46
CA ALA A 74 5.30 7.15 -11.24
C ALA A 74 6.76 7.65 -11.22
N GLY A 75 6.98 8.97 -11.16
CA GLY A 75 8.31 9.58 -11.07
C GLY A 75 9.04 9.31 -9.74
N PHE A 76 8.31 8.94 -8.69
CA PHE A 76 8.85 8.64 -7.36
C PHE A 76 8.96 7.13 -7.08
N ARG A 77 8.66 6.29 -8.08
CA ARG A 77 8.66 4.84 -7.93
C ARG A 77 10.08 4.30 -7.74
N VAL A 78 10.30 3.61 -6.63
CA VAL A 78 11.58 2.98 -6.30
C VAL A 78 11.60 1.53 -6.79
N ARG A 79 10.54 0.77 -6.48
CA ARG A 79 10.44 -0.64 -6.89
C ARG A 79 9.01 -1.14 -6.92
N ARG A 80 8.54 -1.55 -8.09
CA ARG A 80 7.17 -2.08 -8.28
C ARG A 80 6.13 -1.11 -7.71
N GLU A 81 5.52 -1.49 -6.58
CA GLU A 81 4.43 -0.76 -5.92
C GLU A 81 4.94 0.15 -4.77
N TRP A 82 6.27 0.29 -4.64
CA TRP A 82 6.93 1.11 -3.62
C TRP A 82 7.45 2.42 -4.22
N PHE A 83 7.20 3.51 -3.49
CA PHE A 83 7.46 4.88 -3.89
C PHE A 83 8.22 5.60 -2.77
N ARG A 84 9.14 6.50 -3.12
CA ARG A 84 9.77 7.39 -2.14
C ARG A 84 8.95 8.68 -2.06
N LEU A 85 8.16 8.81 -1.01
CA LEU A 85 7.31 9.99 -0.79
C LEU A 85 7.88 10.74 0.41
N THR A 86 8.00 12.05 0.29
CA THR A 86 8.41 12.92 1.39
C THR A 86 7.20 13.78 1.74
N ASP A 87 6.97 13.99 3.04
CA ASP A 87 6.11 15.09 3.51
C ASP A 87 6.68 16.46 3.11
#